data_AF-A0A3S1Q973-F1
#
_entry.id   AF-A0A3S1Q973-F1
#
_cell.length_a   1.000
_cell.length_b   1.000
_cell.length_c   1.000
_cell.angle_alpha   90.00
_cell.angle_beta   90.00
_cell.angle_gamma   90.00
#
_symmetry.space_group_name_H-M   'P 1'
#
loop_
_entity.id
_entity.type
_entity.pdbx_description
1 polymer ?
#
loop_
_entity_poly.entity_id
_entity_poly.type
_entity_poly.pdbx_seq_one_letter_code
_entity_poly.pdbx_strand_id
1 'polypeptide(L)'
;MAKISKASGDGVFAVLPLRDIVVFPHMIVPLFVGREKSIKALEEVMGQEKQILLATQMNAADDDPEPDAIFDIGTLANVLQLLKLPDGTVKVLVEGASRAKIVSFTDRADFHEARATALAEPEEEEVEIEALARSVVTDFENYVKLNKKISPEVVGAASQIDDYS
;
A
#
# COMPACT_ATOMS: atom_id res chain seq x y z
N MET A 1 -7.55 23.08 14.43
CA MET A 1 -8.26 23.05 13.13
C MET A 1 -7.26 22.70 12.03
N ALA A 2 -6.94 21.42 11.89
CA ALA A 2 -6.19 20.93 10.74
C ALA A 2 -7.18 20.67 9.60
N LYS A 3 -6.90 21.23 8.43
CA LYS A 3 -7.68 20.95 7.22
C LYS A 3 -7.44 19.49 6.84
N ILE A 4 -8.46 18.65 7.03
CA ILE A 4 -8.52 17.33 6.37
C ILE A 4 -8.45 17.62 4.87
N SER A 5 -7.32 17.28 4.27
CA SER A 5 -7.13 17.30 2.82
C SER A 5 -8.16 16.34 2.24
N LYS A 6 -9.12 16.88 1.50
CA LYS A 6 -10.16 16.14 0.80
C LYS A 6 -9.46 15.07 -0.05
N ALA A 7 -9.50 13.81 0.39
CA ALA A 7 -9.07 12.69 -0.45
C ALA A 7 -9.80 12.83 -1.78
N SER A 8 -9.05 12.79 -2.88
CA SER A 8 -9.56 12.69 -4.25
C SER A 8 -10.30 11.36 -4.35
N GLY A 9 -11.53 11.35 -3.84
CA GLY A 9 -12.14 10.18 -3.21
C GLY A 9 -12.57 9.07 -4.15
N ASP A 10 -12.64 9.32 -5.45
CA ASP A 10 -13.01 8.35 -6.47
C ASP A 10 -12.19 8.58 -7.73
N GLY A 11 -11.59 7.53 -8.27
CA GLY A 11 -10.76 7.62 -9.46
C GLY A 11 -10.65 6.32 -10.21
N VAL A 12 -10.04 6.40 -11.39
CA VAL A 12 -9.62 5.23 -12.17
C VAL A 12 -8.11 5.12 -12.02
N PHE A 13 -7.64 3.99 -11.54
CA PHE A 13 -6.24 3.76 -11.22
C PHE A 13 -5.73 2.49 -11.90
N ALA A 14 -4.48 2.53 -12.35
CA ALA A 14 -3.77 1.30 -12.68
C ALA A 14 -3.58 0.47 -11.40
N VAL A 15 -3.81 -0.84 -11.49
CA VAL A 15 -3.70 -1.78 -10.38
C VAL A 15 -2.43 -2.60 -10.56
N LEU A 16 -1.63 -2.66 -9.50
CA LEU A 16 -0.45 -3.51 -9.41
C LEU A 16 -0.74 -4.67 -8.44
N PRO A 17 -1.00 -5.89 -8.96
CA PRO A 17 -1.12 -7.08 -8.13
C PRO A 17 0.21 -7.37 -7.42
N LEU A 18 0.18 -7.44 -6.09
CA LEU A 18 1.35 -7.72 -5.26
C LEU A 18 1.37 -9.18 -4.82
N ARG A 19 2.53 -9.80 -4.96
CA ARG A 19 2.81 -11.15 -4.47
C ARG A 19 3.58 -11.06 -3.15
N ASP A 20 3.17 -11.84 -2.15
CA ASP A 20 3.82 -12.02 -0.84
C ASP A 20 3.97 -10.75 0.03
N ILE A 21 3.33 -9.64 -0.34
CA ILE A 21 3.38 -8.39 0.43
C ILE A 21 2.05 -7.63 0.39
N VAL A 22 1.76 -6.99 1.52
CA VAL A 22 0.71 -5.98 1.67
C VAL A 22 1.40 -4.67 2.01
N VAL A 23 1.13 -3.61 1.25
CA VAL A 23 1.68 -2.28 1.51
C VAL A 23 0.65 -1.49 2.31
N PHE A 24 1.03 -1.00 3.47
CA PHE A 24 0.19 -0.13 4.30
C PHE A 24 0.45 1.35 3.99
N PRO A 25 -0.46 2.26 4.37
CA PRO A 25 -0.17 3.69 4.39
C PRO A 25 1.15 4.00 5.11
N HIS A 26 1.85 5.03 4.65
CA HIS A 26 3.17 5.49 5.12
C HIS A 26 4.34 4.52 4.89
N MET A 27 4.11 3.29 4.43
CA MET A 27 5.20 2.39 4.07
C MET A 27 5.90 2.86 2.79
N ILE A 28 7.22 3.02 2.88
CA ILE A 28 8.10 3.20 1.71
C ILE A 28 8.79 1.87 1.44
N VAL A 29 8.46 1.23 0.32
CA VAL A 29 8.98 -0.10 -0.01
C VAL A 29 9.47 -0.19 -1.46
N PRO A 30 10.65 -0.78 -1.71
CA PRO A 30 11.07 -1.09 -3.07
C PRO A 30 10.37 -2.36 -3.57
N LEU A 31 9.77 -2.30 -4.76
CA LEU A 31 9.16 -3.43 -5.44
C LEU A 31 9.94 -3.77 -6.72
N PHE A 32 10.00 -5.06 -7.04
CA PHE A 32 10.57 -5.56 -8.28
C PHE A 32 9.45 -6.11 -9.15
N VAL A 33 9.30 -5.55 -10.34
CA VAL A 33 8.20 -5.84 -11.25
C VAL A 33 8.75 -6.42 -12.55
N GLY A 34 8.34 -7.63 -12.88
CA GLY A 34 8.77 -8.35 -14.08
C GLY A 34 7.65 -8.74 -15.05
N ARG A 35 6.38 -8.67 -14.62
CA ARG A 35 5.23 -9.03 -15.46
C ARG A 35 4.95 -7.91 -16.46
N GLU A 36 4.73 -8.27 -17.73
CA GLU A 36 4.56 -7.30 -18.81
C GLU A 36 3.39 -6.33 -18.56
N LYS A 37 2.22 -6.85 -18.15
CA LYS A 37 1.06 -6.03 -17.77
C LYS A 37 1.39 -5.05 -16.64
N SER A 38 2.10 -5.51 -15.60
CA SER A 38 2.50 -4.67 -14.47
C SER A 38 3.51 -3.58 -14.85
N ILE A 39 4.43 -3.88 -15.77
CA ILE A 39 5.38 -2.89 -16.30
C ILE A 39 4.62 -1.82 -17.10
N LYS A 40 3.66 -2.22 -17.94
CA LYS A 40 2.80 -1.26 -18.68
C LYS A 40 1.99 -0.36 -17.77
N ALA A 41 1.42 -0.92 -16.68
CA ALA A 41 0.72 -0.13 -15.66
C ALA A 41 1.62 0.95 -15.05
N LEU A 42 2.86 0.59 -14.68
CA LEU A 42 3.82 1.55 -14.13
C LEU A 42 4.22 2.64 -15.13
N GLU A 43 4.39 2.29 -16.40
CA GLU A 43 4.72 3.25 -17.46
C GLU A 43 3.59 4.26 -17.70
N GLU A 44 2.33 3.81 -17.69
CA GLU A 44 1.17 4.71 -17.78
C GLU A 44 1.12 5.69 -16.60
N VAL A 45 1.28 5.18 -15.37
CA VAL A 45 1.20 5.99 -14.15
C VAL A 45 2.26 7.10 -14.12
N MET A 46 3.45 6.85 -14.65
CA MET A 46 4.51 7.84 -14.75
C MET A 46 4.17 9.01 -15.69
N GLY A 47 3.22 8.84 -16.62
CA GLY A 47 2.69 9.88 -17.49
C GLY A 47 1.56 10.72 -16.89
N GLN A 48 1.03 10.31 -15.72
CA GLN A 48 -0.14 10.91 -15.07
C GLN A 48 0.19 11.44 -13.66
N GLU A 49 -0.77 11.44 -12.74
CA GLU A 49 -0.64 11.92 -11.34
C GLU A 49 0.27 11.04 -10.45
N LYS A 50 1.00 10.08 -11.02
CA LYS A 50 1.93 9.16 -10.33
C LYS A 50 1.31 8.33 -9.21
N GLN A 51 -0.01 8.19 -9.18
CA GLN A 51 -0.71 7.33 -8.25
C GLN A 51 -1.01 5.96 -8.86
N ILE A 52 -0.82 4.91 -8.07
CA ILE A 52 -1.09 3.53 -8.43
C ILE A 52 -1.86 2.83 -7.31
N LEU A 53 -2.75 1.91 -7.65
CA LEU A 53 -3.44 1.08 -6.68
C LEU A 53 -2.68 -0.22 -6.47
N LEU A 54 -2.16 -0.43 -5.26
CA LEU A 54 -1.49 -1.66 -4.86
C LEU A 54 -2.51 -2.60 -4.22
N ALA A 55 -2.70 -3.79 -4.77
CA ALA A 55 -3.63 -4.77 -4.22
C ALA A 55 -2.97 -6.16 -4.19
N THR A 56 -3.11 -6.88 -3.09
CA THR A 56 -2.51 -8.21 -2.97
C THR A 56 -3.36 -9.22 -3.74
N GLN A 57 -2.70 -10.17 -4.41
CA GLN A 57 -3.39 -11.30 -5.05
C GLN A 57 -3.65 -12.43 -4.04
N MET A 58 -4.76 -13.14 -4.19
CA MET A 58 -5.17 -14.22 -3.27
C MET A 58 -4.25 -15.43 -3.36
N ASN A 59 -3.81 -15.80 -4.57
CA ASN A 59 -2.87 -16.89 -4.79
C ASN A 59 -1.52 -16.33 -5.24
N ALA A 60 -0.51 -16.39 -4.38
CA ALA A 60 0.84 -15.94 -4.70
C ALA A 60 1.49 -16.68 -5.88
N ALA A 61 1.10 -17.93 -6.16
CA ALA A 61 1.67 -18.71 -7.26
C ALA A 61 1.11 -18.33 -8.64
N ASP A 62 0.05 -17.52 -8.70
CA ASP A 62 -0.55 -17.09 -9.95
C ASP A 62 0.22 -15.91 -10.57
N ASP A 63 0.63 -16.07 -11.82
CA ASP A 63 1.39 -15.06 -12.56
C ASP A 63 0.53 -14.09 -13.36
N ASP A 64 -0.74 -14.39 -13.59
CA ASP A 64 -1.68 -13.51 -14.27
C ASP A 64 -3.04 -13.56 -13.55
N PRO A 65 -3.11 -13.01 -12.32
CA PRO A 65 -4.32 -13.12 -11.51
C PRO A 65 -5.48 -12.39 -12.19
N GLU A 66 -6.58 -13.10 -12.39
CA GLU A 66 -7.83 -12.49 -12.84
C GLU A 66 -8.36 -11.48 -11.79
N PRO A 67 -9.19 -10.51 -12.19
CA PRO A 67 -9.77 -9.51 -11.30
C PRO A 67 -10.40 -10.05 -10.00
N ASP A 68 -11.01 -11.23 -10.04
CA ASP A 68 -11.65 -11.90 -8.91
C ASP A 68 -10.66 -12.61 -7.97
N ALA A 69 -9.42 -12.81 -8.42
CA ALA A 69 -8.30 -13.34 -7.64
C ALA A 69 -7.47 -12.24 -6.95
N ILE A 70 -7.91 -10.98 -7.01
CA ILE A 70 -7.28 -9.82 -6.36
C ILE A 70 -8.16 -9.35 -5.22
N PHE A 71 -7.57 -9.04 -4.06
CA PHE A 71 -8.34 -8.48 -2.94
C PHE A 71 -8.94 -7.12 -3.30
N ASP A 72 -10.17 -6.88 -2.87
CA ASP A 72 -10.94 -5.68 -3.18
C ASP A 72 -10.48 -4.45 -2.40
N ILE A 73 -9.77 -4.62 -1.30
CA ILE A 73 -9.12 -3.53 -0.56
C ILE A 73 -7.62 -3.56 -0.81
N GLY A 74 -7.11 -2.42 -1.24
CA GLY A 74 -5.70 -2.18 -1.46
C GLY A 74 -5.26 -0.82 -0.90
N THR A 75 -4.10 -0.37 -1.36
CA THR A 75 -3.48 0.88 -0.93
C THR A 75 -3.18 1.73 -2.15
N LEU A 76 -3.74 2.95 -2.20
CA LEU A 76 -3.28 3.97 -3.13
C LEU A 76 -1.87 4.36 -2.72
N ALA A 77 -0.95 4.35 -3.68
CA ALA A 77 0.45 4.64 -3.45
C ALA A 77 0.99 5.63 -4.47
N ASN A 78 1.95 6.44 -4.05
CA ASN A 78 2.68 7.34 -4.92
C ASN A 78 3.93 6.63 -5.45
N VAL A 79 4.17 6.72 -6.75
CA VAL A 79 5.40 6.23 -7.37
C VAL A 79 6.50 7.28 -7.19
N LEU A 80 7.45 7.00 -6.31
CA LEU A 80 8.55 7.91 -5.98
C LEU A 80 9.69 7.83 -7.01
N GLN A 81 10.04 6.61 -7.42
CA GLN A 81 11.13 6.37 -8.35
C GLN A 81 10.88 5.12 -9.18
N LEU A 82 11.23 5.16 -10.47
CA LEU A 82 11.21 4.02 -11.38
C LEU A 82 12.58 3.87 -12.03
N LEU A 83 13.15 2.66 -11.97
CA LEU A 83 14.42 2.30 -12.60
C LEU A 83 14.27 1.00 -13.40
N LYS A 84 14.47 1.07 -14.72
CA LYS A 84 14.55 -0.11 -15.58
C LYS A 84 15.91 -0.78 -15.40
N LEU A 85 15.91 -2.07 -15.13
CA LEU A 85 17.12 -2.89 -14.98
C LEU A 85 17.53 -3.50 -16.33
N PRO A 86 18.81 -3.87 -16.52
CA PRO A 86 19.31 -4.44 -17.78
C PRO A 86 18.67 -5.77 -18.17
N ASP A 87 18.06 -6.48 -17.21
CA ASP A 87 17.35 -7.75 -17.41
C ASP A 87 15.91 -7.57 -17.89
N GLY A 88 15.45 -6.33 -18.07
CA GLY A 88 14.10 -5.99 -18.50
C GLY A 88 13.10 -5.83 -17.36
N THR A 89 13.49 -6.11 -16.11
CA THR A 89 12.63 -5.86 -14.94
C THR A 89 12.65 -4.39 -14.54
N VAL A 90 11.66 -3.97 -13.77
CA VAL A 90 11.54 -2.61 -13.25
C VAL A 90 11.64 -2.64 -11.73
N LYS A 91 12.60 -1.90 -11.18
CA LYS A 91 12.65 -1.59 -9.76
C LYS A 91 11.90 -0.28 -9.52
N VAL A 92 10.87 -0.32 -8.70
CA VAL A 92 10.06 0.86 -8.34
C VAL A 92 10.12 1.10 -6.83
N LEU A 93 10.19 2.36 -6.43
CA LEU A 93 10.03 2.77 -5.04
C LEU A 93 8.65 3.42 -4.90
N VAL A 94 7.83 2.88 -4.00
CA VAL A 94 6.46 3.36 -3.76
C VAL A 94 6.29 3.79 -2.31
N GLU A 95 5.42 4.77 -2.09
CA GLU A 95 4.95 5.20 -0.76
C GLU A 95 3.44 4.99 -0.67
N GLY A 96 3.00 4.17 0.28
CA GLY A 96 1.57 4.01 0.57
C GLY A 96 0.97 5.32 1.08
N ALA A 97 -0.13 5.76 0.48
CA ALA A 97 -0.80 7.01 0.82
C ALA A 97 -2.07 6.79 1.65
N SER A 98 -2.98 5.93 1.19
CA SER A 98 -4.25 5.65 1.88
C SER A 98 -4.84 4.32 1.44
N ARG A 99 -5.72 3.74 2.26
CA ARG A 99 -6.49 2.56 1.86
C ARG A 99 -7.52 2.95 0.80
N ALA A 100 -7.80 2.04 -0.13
CA ALA A 100 -8.85 2.22 -1.12
C ALA A 100 -9.56 0.91 -1.42
N LYS A 101 -10.84 1.01 -1.73
CA LYS A 101 -11.68 -0.12 -2.15
C LYS A 101 -11.91 -0.08 -3.65
N ILE A 102 -11.62 -1.19 -4.32
CA ILE A 102 -11.96 -1.45 -5.71
C ILE A 102 -13.47 -1.61 -5.82
N VAL A 103 -14.08 -0.78 -6.67
CA VAL A 103 -15.51 -0.84 -6.99
C VAL A 103 -15.75 -1.75 -8.20
N SER A 104 -14.89 -1.64 -9.22
CA SER A 104 -14.97 -2.44 -10.45
C SER A 104 -13.69 -2.34 -11.26
N PHE A 105 -13.29 -3.41 -11.93
CA PHE A 105 -12.27 -3.37 -12.98
C PHE A 105 -12.86 -2.82 -14.28
N THR A 106 -12.02 -2.20 -15.10
CA THR A 106 -12.35 -1.73 -16.45
C THR A 106 -12.06 -2.83 -17.48
N ASP A 107 -12.53 -2.65 -18.72
CA ASP A 107 -12.28 -3.60 -19.83
C ASP A 107 -10.89 -3.44 -20.47
N ARG A 108 -9.96 -2.72 -19.82
CA ARG A 108 -8.62 -2.47 -20.37
C ARG A 108 -7.80 -3.77 -20.38
N ALA A 109 -7.34 -4.17 -21.56
CA ALA A 109 -6.61 -5.43 -21.75
C ALA A 109 -5.09 -5.31 -21.49
N ASP A 110 -4.52 -4.12 -21.61
CA ASP A 110 -3.06 -3.92 -21.53
C ASP A 110 -2.50 -4.15 -20.13
N PHE A 111 -3.29 -3.84 -19.11
CA PHE A 111 -3.00 -4.02 -17.69
C PHE A 111 -4.28 -3.85 -16.86
N HIS A 112 -4.25 -4.28 -15.60
CA HIS A 112 -5.38 -4.11 -14.69
C HIS A 112 -5.61 -2.64 -14.37
N GLU A 113 -6.80 -2.15 -14.65
CA GLU A 113 -7.23 -0.80 -14.31
C GLU A 113 -8.60 -0.86 -13.64
N ALA A 114 -8.77 -0.16 -12.53
CA ALA A 114 -9.97 -0.25 -11.71
C ALA A 114 -10.47 1.12 -11.24
N ARG A 115 -11.79 1.22 -11.10
CA ARG A 115 -12.43 2.29 -10.33
C ARG A 115 -12.27 1.97 -8.86
N ALA A 116 -11.69 2.89 -8.09
CA ALA A 116 -11.50 2.72 -6.67
C ALA A 116 -11.88 3.98 -5.89
N THR A 117 -12.35 3.75 -4.67
CA THR A 117 -12.76 4.78 -3.71
C THR A 117 -11.80 4.78 -2.54
N ALA A 118 -11.22 5.93 -2.21
CA ALA A 118 -10.38 6.07 -1.03
C ALA A 118 -11.22 5.83 0.24
N LEU A 119 -10.73 4.98 1.14
CA LEU A 119 -11.38 4.71 2.41
C LEU A 119 -10.96 5.79 3.41
N ALA A 120 -11.94 6.48 3.99
CA ALA A 120 -11.69 7.39 5.09
C ALA A 120 -11.31 6.58 6.34
N GLU A 121 -10.39 7.13 7.12
CA GLU A 121 -10.13 6.63 8.47
C GLU A 121 -11.41 6.80 9.31
N PRO A 122 -11.80 5.79 10.11
CA PRO A 122 -12.98 5.86 10.94
C PRO A 122 -12.84 6.96 11.99
N GLU A 123 -13.98 7.57 12.37
CA GLU A 123 -14.01 8.40 13.57
C GLU A 123 -13.92 7.49 14.80
N GLU A 124 -12.87 7.68 15.60
CA GLU A 124 -12.57 6.86 16.76
C GLU A 124 -12.52 7.73 18.03
N GLU A 125 -12.87 7.15 19.19
CA GLU A 125 -12.80 7.88 20.47
C GLU A 125 -11.34 8.01 20.93
N GLU A 126 -10.80 9.24 20.91
CA GLU A 126 -9.39 9.57 21.17
C GLU A 126 -8.81 8.87 22.42
N VAL A 127 -9.59 8.78 23.50
CA VAL A 127 -9.17 8.14 24.76
C VAL A 127 -9.00 6.62 24.60
N GLU A 128 -9.91 5.96 23.87
CA GLU A 128 -9.85 4.52 23.65
C GLU A 128 -8.69 4.14 22.73
N ILE A 129 -8.48 4.91 21.65
CA ILE A 129 -7.36 4.68 20.73
C ILE A 129 -6.03 4.84 21.45
N GLU A 130 -5.87 5.91 22.24
CA GLU A 130 -4.62 6.16 22.97
C GLU A 130 -4.34 5.02 23.96
N ALA A 131 -5.37 4.52 24.65
CA ALA A 131 -5.24 3.37 25.54
C ALA A 131 -4.82 2.10 24.79
N LEU A 132 -5.43 1.82 23.62
CA LEU A 132 -5.09 0.69 22.77
C LEU A 132 -3.67 0.81 22.21
N ALA A 133 -3.27 1.97 21.71
CA ALA A 133 -1.94 2.21 21.17
C ALA A 133 -0.85 1.99 22.22
N ARG A 134 -1.04 2.49 23.45
CA ARG A 134 -0.12 2.23 24.57
C ARG A 134 -0.02 0.73 24.88
N SER A 135 -1.14 -0.01 24.81
CA SER A 135 -1.14 -1.46 24.99
C SER A 135 -0.34 -2.16 23.88
N VAL A 136 -0.56 -1.79 22.62
CA VAL A 136 0.16 -2.36 21.46
C VAL A 136 1.66 -2.09 21.55
N VAL A 137 2.08 -0.88 21.92
CA VAL A 137 3.51 -0.54 22.12
C VAL A 137 4.12 -1.39 23.24
N THR A 138 3.41 -1.57 24.36
CA THR A 138 3.86 -2.40 25.49
C THR A 138 4.02 -3.88 25.08
N ASP A 139 3.06 -4.41 24.33
CA ASP A 139 3.11 -5.79 23.83
C ASP A 139 4.24 -5.96 22.80
N PHE A 140 4.45 -4.97 21.94
CA PHE A 140 5.54 -4.96 20.97
C PHE A 140 6.91 -4.93 21.66
N GLU A 141 7.08 -4.13 22.71
CA GLU A 141 8.28 -4.14 23.55
C GLU A 141 8.60 -5.52 24.11
N ASN A 142 7.59 -6.20 24.63
CA ASN A 142 7.74 -7.55 25.19
C ASN A 142 8.10 -8.56 24.10
N TYR A 143 7.49 -8.44 22.92
CA TYR A 143 7.84 -9.24 21.75
C TYR A 143 9.30 -9.05 21.32
N VAL A 144 9.80 -7.81 21.25
CA VAL A 144 11.20 -7.52 20.87
C VAL A 144 12.19 -8.10 21.89
N LYS A 145 11.87 -8.09 23.19
CA LYS A 145 12.69 -8.73 24.23
C LYS A 145 12.84 -10.24 24.01
N LEU A 146 11.80 -10.89 23.50
CA LEU A 146 11.79 -12.32 23.20
C LEU A 146 12.43 -12.63 21.83
N ASN A 147 12.28 -11.74 20.85
CA ASN A 147 12.79 -11.91 19.49
C ASN A 147 13.96 -10.97 19.19
N LYS A 148 15.18 -11.44 19.47
CA LYS A 148 16.44 -10.70 19.30
C LYS A 148 16.81 -10.33 17.85
N LYS A 149 15.97 -10.64 16.86
CA LYS A 149 16.18 -10.22 15.46
C LYS A 149 15.77 -8.77 15.21
N ILE A 150 14.99 -8.17 16.11
CA ILE A 150 14.49 -6.79 15.98
C ILE A 150 15.37 -5.86 16.82
N SER A 151 15.83 -4.75 16.23
CA SER A 151 16.62 -3.76 16.94
C SER A 151 15.78 -3.03 18.00
N PRO A 152 16.29 -2.81 19.22
CA PRO A 152 15.62 -1.98 20.22
C PRO A 152 15.32 -0.56 19.76
N GLU A 153 16.02 -0.05 18.74
CA GLU A 153 15.74 1.27 18.17
C GLU A 153 14.34 1.36 17.55
N VAL A 154 13.81 0.23 17.03
CA VAL A 154 12.45 0.15 16.46
C VAL A 154 11.40 0.37 17.53
N VAL A 155 11.63 -0.12 18.76
CA VAL A 155 10.77 0.15 19.90
C VAL A 155 10.74 1.65 20.21
N GLY A 156 11.92 2.28 20.27
CA GLY A 156 12.03 3.72 20.51
C GLY A 156 11.25 4.54 19.50
N ALA A 157 11.33 4.18 18.21
CA ALA A 157 10.54 4.82 17.15
C ALA A 157 9.03 4.63 17.33
N ALA A 158 8.58 3.41 17.65
CA ALA A 158 7.17 3.12 17.88
C ALA A 158 6.58 3.92 19.07
N SER A 159 7.36 4.11 20.14
CA SER A 159 6.95 4.91 21.31
C SER A 159 6.86 6.43 21.05
N GLN A 160 7.36 6.92 19.90
CA GLN A 160 7.25 8.34 19.52
C GLN A 160 6.03 8.62 18.63
N ILE A 161 5.26 7.60 18.24
CA ILE A 161 4.03 7.77 17.46
C ILE A 161 2.95 8.36 18.40
N ASP A 162 2.49 9.56 18.07
CA ASP A 162 1.46 10.32 18.77
C ASP A 162 0.18 10.50 17.94
N ASP A 163 0.27 10.30 16.62
CA ASP A 163 -0.88 10.14 15.72
C ASP A 163 -1.23 8.65 15.61
N TYR A 164 -2.36 8.27 16.20
CA TYR A 164 -2.87 6.90 16.19
C TYR A 164 -3.95 6.67 15.12
N SER A 165 -4.23 7.70 14.31
CA SER A 165 -5.27 7.71 13.27
C SER A 165 -4.73 7.66 11.85
#